data_AF-A0A2R6T4F0-F1
#
_entry.id   AF-A0A2R6T4F0-F1
#
_cell.length_a   1.000
_cell.length_b   1.000
_cell.length_c   1.000
_cell.angle_alpha   90.00
_cell.angle_beta   90.00
_cell.angle_gamma   90.00
#
_symmetry.space_group_name_H-M   'P 1'
#
loop_
_entity.id
_entity.type
_entity.pdbx_description
1 polymer ?
#
loop_
_entity_poly.entity_id
_entity_poly.type
_entity_poly.pdbx_seq_one_letter_code
_entity_poly.pdbx_strand_id
1 'polypeptide(L)'
;MEKLQKLPDLVKEAASRLTVERGRGRKPKLDPEEKTMLFLFARLNDKSNQDMEATLAFLGPAFDVDISYKTIERLYSDEEVKLVLHNLFVLLLEEEDVSGNCSGDGTGHSLQTGNITAPTPRRMT
;
A
#
# COMPACT_ATOMS: atom_id res chain seq x y z
N MET A 1 7.37 2.74 -16.42
CA MET A 1 6.49 1.58 -16.73
C MET A 1 6.96 0.29 -16.04
N GLU A 2 8.25 0.08 -15.75
CA GLU A 2 8.75 -1.14 -15.07
C GLU A 2 8.29 -1.33 -13.61
N LYS A 3 8.16 -0.25 -12.83
CA LYS A 3 7.84 -0.35 -11.38
C LYS A 3 6.48 -1.01 -11.09
N LEU A 4 5.49 -0.81 -11.95
CA LEU A 4 4.15 -1.41 -11.78
C LEU A 4 4.18 -2.94 -11.95
N GLN A 5 5.14 -3.47 -12.72
CA GLN A 5 5.25 -4.90 -12.98
C GLN A 5 5.80 -5.65 -11.75
N LYS A 6 6.59 -4.98 -10.91
CA LYS A 6 7.12 -5.53 -9.65
C LYS A 6 6.14 -5.44 -8.47
N LEU A 7 5.01 -4.74 -8.64
CA LEU A 7 4.05 -4.50 -7.57
C LEU A 7 3.58 -5.80 -6.88
N PRO A 8 3.25 -6.89 -7.61
CA PRO A 8 2.84 -8.15 -6.97
C PRO A 8 3.94 -8.73 -6.07
N ASP A 9 5.19 -8.71 -6.53
CA ASP A 9 6.34 -9.22 -5.77
C ASP A 9 6.60 -8.39 -4.51
N LEU A 10 6.49 -7.06 -4.61
CA LEU A 10 6.63 -6.15 -3.47
C LEU A 10 5.51 -6.34 -2.43
N VAL A 11 4.28 -6.55 -2.87
CA VAL A 11 3.15 -6.81 -1.95
C VAL A 11 3.33 -8.15 -1.25
N LYS A 12 3.79 -9.17 -1.98
CA LYS A 12 4.12 -10.47 -1.40
C LYS A 12 5.23 -10.36 -0.36
N GLU A 13 6.28 -9.59 -0.65
CA GLU A 13 7.35 -9.32 0.32
C GLU A 13 6.80 -8.58 1.55
N ALA A 14 6.01 -7.52 1.34
CA ALA A 14 5.39 -6.75 2.41
C ALA A 14 4.51 -7.61 3.33
N ALA A 15 3.73 -8.52 2.74
CA ALA A 15 2.87 -9.46 3.45
C ALA A 15 3.69 -10.52 4.20
N SER A 16 4.80 -10.99 3.64
CA SER A 16 5.69 -11.97 4.30
C SER A 16 6.37 -11.43 5.57
N ARG A 17 6.59 -10.12 5.63
CA ARG A 17 7.12 -9.43 6.83
C ARG A 17 6.09 -9.34 7.96
N LEU A 18 4.81 -9.63 7.69
CA LEU A 18 3.74 -9.60 8.67
C LEU A 18 3.52 -10.99 9.27
N THR A 19 3.67 -11.11 10.59
CA THR A 19 3.22 -12.29 11.33
C THR A 19 1.87 -11.99 11.98
N VAL A 20 0.80 -12.63 11.50
CA VAL A 20 -0.54 -12.46 12.06
C VAL A 20 -0.86 -13.62 12.99
N GLU A 21 -0.88 -13.35 14.30
CA GLU A 21 -1.42 -14.30 15.27
C GLU A 21 -2.94 -14.19 15.33
N ARG A 22 -3.65 -15.18 14.75
CA ARG A 22 -5.11 -15.22 14.76
C ARG A 22 -5.60 -16.07 15.93
N GLY A 23 -6.57 -15.55 16.69
CA GLY A 23 -7.29 -16.30 17.72
C GLY A 23 -8.12 -17.46 17.16
N ARG A 24 -8.81 -18.22 18.03
CA ARG A 24 -9.73 -19.29 17.61
C ARG A 24 -10.89 -18.72 16.79
N GLY A 25 -10.85 -18.91 15.47
CA GLY A 25 -11.88 -18.45 14.54
C GLY A 25 -11.76 -19.11 13.16
N ARG A 26 -12.74 -18.87 12.29
CA ARG A 26 -12.71 -19.34 10.90
C ARG A 26 -11.58 -18.61 10.16
N LYS A 27 -10.70 -19.37 9.50
CA LYS A 27 -9.67 -18.78 8.63
C LYS A 27 -10.36 -17.91 7.56
N PRO A 28 -9.94 -16.65 7.38
CA PRO A 28 -10.49 -15.81 6.33
C PRO A 28 -10.24 -16.44 4.96
N LYS A 29 -11.14 -16.14 4.03
CA LYS A 29 -11.09 -16.69 2.66
C LYS A 29 -9.98 -16.10 1.80
N LEU A 30 -9.51 -14.91 2.17
CA LEU A 30 -8.45 -14.18 1.46
C LEU A 30 -7.28 -13.96 2.42
N ASP A 31 -6.08 -14.23 1.93
CA ASP A 31 -4.84 -13.96 2.65
C ASP A 31 -4.50 -12.46 2.63
N PRO A 32 -3.67 -11.96 3.57
CA PRO A 32 -3.31 -10.55 3.64
C PRO A 32 -2.73 -9.98 2.34
N GLU A 33 -1.98 -10.80 1.59
CA GLU A 33 -1.46 -10.48 0.25
C GLU A 33 -2.61 -10.22 -0.74
N GLU A 34 -3.53 -11.18 -0.88
CA GLU A 34 -4.66 -11.12 -1.82
C GLU A 34 -5.59 -9.95 -1.50
N LYS A 35 -5.89 -9.74 -0.21
CA LYS A 35 -6.68 -8.59 0.27
C LYS A 35 -6.04 -7.27 -0.14
N THR A 36 -4.73 -7.14 0.04
CA THR A 36 -4.00 -5.90 -0.27
C THR A 36 -3.92 -5.68 -1.77
N MET A 37 -3.70 -6.75 -2.54
CA MET A 37 -3.70 -6.69 -4.00
C MET A 37 -5.05 -6.24 -4.55
N LEU A 38 -6.13 -6.84 -4.05
CA LEU A 38 -7.50 -6.48 -4.41
C LEU A 38 -7.81 -5.02 -4.05
N PHE A 39 -7.38 -4.56 -2.87
CA PHE A 39 -7.52 -3.17 -2.44
C PHE A 39 -6.79 -2.20 -3.37
N LEU A 40 -5.53 -2.50 -3.73
CA LEU A 40 -4.74 -1.67 -4.64
C LEU A 40 -5.37 -1.62 -6.03
N PHE A 41 -5.82 -2.76 -6.57
CA PHE A 41 -6.53 -2.79 -7.85
C PHE A 41 -7.78 -1.91 -7.82
N ALA A 42 -8.61 -2.04 -6.78
CA ALA A 42 -9.81 -1.22 -6.64
C ALA A 42 -9.45 0.28 -6.56
N ARG A 43 -8.40 0.64 -5.80
CA ARG A 43 -8.01 2.05 -5.64
C ARG A 43 -7.38 2.65 -6.89
N LEU A 44 -6.56 1.89 -7.62
CA LEU A 44 -5.86 2.37 -8.82
C LEU A 44 -6.77 2.49 -10.04
N ASN A 45 -7.88 1.74 -10.07
CA ASN A 45 -8.81 1.80 -11.20
C ASN A 45 -9.65 3.09 -11.23
N ASP A 46 -9.75 3.85 -10.13
CA ASP A 46 -10.50 5.12 -9.98
C ASP A 46 -11.83 5.18 -10.76
N LYS A 47 -12.54 4.05 -10.77
CA LYS A 47 -13.80 3.89 -11.49
C LYS A 47 -14.98 4.27 -10.60
N SER A 48 -16.09 4.65 -11.23
CA SER A 48 -17.37 4.80 -10.54
C SER A 48 -17.74 3.51 -9.80
N ASN A 49 -18.49 3.60 -8.68
CA ASN A 49 -18.89 2.43 -7.90
C ASN A 49 -19.58 1.33 -8.76
N GLN A 50 -20.29 1.74 -9.80
CA GLN A 50 -20.99 0.83 -10.71
C GLN A 50 -20.05 0.11 -11.66
N ASP A 51 -19.05 0.81 -12.21
CA ASP A 51 -18.03 0.20 -13.06
C ASP A 51 -17.05 -0.68 -12.26
N MET A 52 -16.90 -0.37 -10.97
CA MET A 52 -16.15 -1.19 -10.01
C MET A 52 -16.82 -2.57 -9.85
N GLU A 53 -18.14 -2.65 -9.66
CA GLU A 53 -18.82 -3.95 -9.51
C GLU A 53 -18.61 -4.87 -10.72
N ALA A 54 -18.72 -4.34 -11.94
CA ALA A 54 -18.44 -5.11 -13.15
C ALA A 54 -16.97 -5.57 -13.21
N THR A 55 -16.04 -4.71 -12.78
CA THR A 55 -14.60 -5.03 -12.73
C THR A 55 -14.31 -6.10 -11.68
N LEU A 56 -14.96 -6.04 -10.51
CA LEU A 56 -14.82 -7.03 -9.43
C LEU A 56 -15.43 -8.37 -9.80
N ALA A 57 -16.59 -8.39 -10.47
CA ALA A 57 -17.19 -9.62 -10.98
C ALA A 57 -16.27 -10.34 -11.99
N PHE A 58 -15.54 -9.58 -12.80
CA PHE A 58 -14.52 -10.11 -13.70
C PHE A 58 -13.27 -10.64 -12.96
N LEU A 59 -12.88 -9.99 -11.87
CA LEU A 59 -11.73 -10.39 -11.04
C LEU A 59 -12.02 -11.53 -10.07
N GLY A 60 -13.28 -11.76 -9.69
CA GLY A 60 -13.70 -12.82 -8.76
C GLY A 60 -13.07 -14.20 -9.02
N PRO A 61 -13.09 -14.70 -10.27
CA PRO A 61 -12.43 -15.96 -10.63
C PRO A 61 -10.92 -16.01 -10.37
N ALA A 62 -10.21 -14.87 -10.43
CA ALA A 62 -8.77 -14.81 -10.19
C ALA A 62 -8.40 -14.98 -8.70
N PHE A 63 -9.33 -14.68 -7.80
CA PHE A 63 -9.17 -14.80 -6.35
C PHE A 63 -9.96 -15.97 -5.75
N ASP A 64 -10.63 -16.78 -6.57
CA ASP A 64 -11.53 -17.88 -6.15
C ASP A 64 -12.58 -17.47 -5.09
N VAL A 65 -12.98 -16.19 -5.10
CA VAL A 65 -13.91 -15.61 -4.12
C VAL A 65 -14.91 -14.72 -4.84
N ASP A 66 -16.17 -14.80 -4.39
CA ASP A 66 -17.22 -13.86 -4.80
C ASP A 66 -16.92 -12.47 -4.19
N ILE A 67 -16.34 -11.59 -4.99
CA ILE A 67 -15.93 -10.25 -4.58
C ILE A 67 -17.02 -9.26 -4.95
N SER A 68 -17.73 -8.78 -3.94
CA SER A 68 -18.68 -7.67 -4.06
C SER A 68 -18.04 -6.33 -3.72
N TYR A 69 -18.68 -5.23 -4.10
CA TYR A 69 -18.26 -3.89 -3.67
C TYR A 69 -18.18 -3.75 -2.14
N LYS A 70 -19.09 -4.40 -1.38
CA LYS A 70 -19.03 -4.46 0.09
C LYS A 70 -17.78 -5.13 0.63
N THR A 71 -17.19 -6.07 -0.12
CA THR A 71 -15.91 -6.66 0.24
C THR A 71 -14.82 -5.60 0.23
N ILE A 72 -14.80 -4.75 -0.82
CA ILE A 72 -13.84 -3.63 -0.93
C ILE A 72 -14.04 -2.59 0.18
N GLU A 73 -15.28 -2.21 0.47
CA GLU A 73 -15.56 -1.26 1.57
C GLU A 73 -14.99 -1.73 2.91
N ARG A 74 -15.04 -3.04 3.18
CA ARG A 74 -14.48 -3.62 4.40
C ARG A 74 -12.95 -3.60 4.42
N LEU A 75 -12.30 -3.71 3.25
CA LEU A 75 -10.84 -3.67 3.15
C LEU A 75 -10.26 -2.31 3.54
N TYR A 76 -10.98 -1.20 3.38
CA TYR A 76 -10.53 0.12 3.87
C TYR A 76 -10.33 0.16 5.38
N SER A 77 -11.07 -0.67 6.13
CA SER A 77 -10.97 -0.76 7.59
C SER A 77 -10.14 -1.95 8.07
N ASP A 78 -9.70 -2.84 7.17
CA ASP A 78 -8.97 -4.06 7.54
C ASP A 78 -7.55 -3.72 8.03
N GLU A 79 -7.24 -4.15 9.25
CA GLU A 79 -5.94 -3.85 9.87
C GLU A 79 -4.78 -4.60 9.19
N GLU A 80 -5.01 -5.83 8.72
CA GLU A 80 -3.98 -6.58 8.01
C GLU A 80 -3.60 -5.84 6.72
N VAL A 81 -4.59 -5.34 5.98
CA VAL A 81 -4.37 -4.53 4.77
C VAL A 81 -3.57 -3.26 5.08
N LYS A 82 -3.93 -2.53 6.15
CA LYS A 82 -3.20 -1.32 6.55
C LYS A 82 -1.73 -1.60 6.89
N LEU A 83 -1.47 -2.71 7.58
CA LEU A 83 -0.11 -3.12 7.96
C LEU A 83 0.70 -3.55 6.74
N VAL A 84 0.12 -4.31 5.81
CA VAL A 84 0.79 -4.69 4.56
C VAL A 84 1.07 -3.44 3.71
N LEU A 85 0.13 -2.50 3.60
CA LEU A 85 0.35 -1.23 2.90
C LEU A 85 1.46 -0.39 3.55
N HIS A 86 1.55 -0.38 4.88
CA HIS A 86 2.65 0.29 5.58
C HIS A 86 4.01 -0.35 5.24
N ASN A 87 4.10 -1.69 5.30
CA ASN A 87 5.31 -2.41 4.92
C ASN A 87 5.68 -2.17 3.45
N LEU A 88 4.69 -2.16 2.56
CA LEU A 88 4.88 -1.87 1.14
C LEU A 88 5.42 -0.45 0.94
N PHE A 89 4.91 0.53 1.68
CA PHE A 89 5.41 1.90 1.64
C PHE A 89 6.88 1.98 2.09
N VAL A 90 7.24 1.30 3.17
CA VAL A 90 8.64 1.23 3.64
C VAL A 90 9.55 0.59 2.59
N LEU A 91 9.13 -0.53 1.99
CA LEU A 91 9.87 -1.19 0.90
C LEU A 91 10.12 -0.28 -0.29
N LEU A 92 9.12 0.50 -0.69
CA LEU A 92 9.24 1.44 -1.80
C LEU A 92 10.23 2.57 -1.47
N LEU A 93 10.26 3.04 -0.22
CA LEU A 93 11.24 4.05 0.22
C LEU A 93 12.67 3.48 0.25
N GLU A 94 12.82 2.22 0.70
CA GLU A 94 14.10 1.50 0.69
C GLU A 94 14.63 1.31 -0.76
N GLU A 95 13.76 0.94 -1.72
CA GLU A 95 14.16 0.76 -3.13
C GLU A 95 14.57 2.09 -3.80
N GLU A 96 13.99 3.22 -3.40
CA GLU A 96 14.34 4.54 -3.96
C GLU A 96 15.55 5.22 -3.30
N ASP A 97 16.21 4.57 -2.32
CA ASP A 97 17.35 5.12 -1.54
C ASP A 97 17.05 6.51 -0.94
N VAL A 98 15.76 6.77 -0.64
CA VAL A 98 15.33 8.06 -0.09
C VAL A 98 15.54 8.04 1.41
N SER A 99 16.74 8.41 1.85
CA SER A 99 17.03 8.65 3.28
C SER A 99 16.44 10.00 3.71
N GLY A 100 15.35 10.00 4.49
CA GLY A 100 14.79 11.22 5.07
C GLY A 100 13.38 11.06 5.66
N ASN A 101 12.99 11.94 6.60
CA ASN A 101 11.62 12.07 7.09
C ASN A 101 10.74 12.69 5.98
N CYS A 102 10.33 11.87 5.01
CA CYS A 102 9.48 12.30 3.91
C CYS A 102 8.03 12.41 4.39
N SER A 103 7.60 13.62 4.74
CA SER A 103 6.18 13.94 4.90
C SER A 103 5.59 14.27 3.54
N GLY A 104 4.82 13.35 2.97
CA GLY A 104 4.00 13.63 1.79
C GLY A 104 2.80 14.50 2.19
N ASP A 105 2.69 15.69 1.62
CA ASP A 105 1.59 16.63 1.90
C ASP A 105 0.31 16.33 1.09
N GLY A 106 0.31 15.22 0.35
CA GLY A 106 -0.83 14.76 -0.45
C GLY A 106 -1.05 15.54 -1.75
N THR A 107 -0.15 16.44 -2.14
CA THR A 107 -0.28 17.23 -3.38
C THR A 107 0.45 16.64 -4.61
N GLY A 108 1.11 15.50 -4.44
CA GLY A 108 1.98 14.91 -5.48
C GLY A 108 3.43 15.43 -5.44
N HIS A 109 3.76 16.24 -4.44
CA HIS A 109 5.13 16.69 -4.17
C HIS A 109 5.60 16.14 -2.81
N SER A 110 6.83 15.63 -2.76
CA SER A 110 7.47 15.18 -1.52
C SER A 110 8.50 16.24 -1.11
N LEU A 111 8.32 16.84 0.06
CA LEU A 111 9.28 17.81 0.61
C LEU A 111 10.36 17.04 1.37
N GLN A 112 11.58 17.04 0.82
CA GLN A 112 12.76 16.53 1.51
C GLN A 112 13.42 17.68 2.28
N THR A 113 13.33 17.66 3.62
CA THR A 113 14.10 18.57 4.47
C THR A 113 15.56 18.12 4.49
N GLY A 114 16.37 18.67 3.57
CA GLY A 114 17.82 18.63 3.72
C GLY A 114 18.22 19.38 4.98
N ASN A 115 19.09 18.77 5.81
CA ASN A 115 19.67 19.44 6.97
C ASN A 115 20.41 20.71 6.53
N ILE A 116 19.78 21.88 6.66
CA ILE A 116 20.49 23.16 6.61
C ILE A 116 21.26 23.26 7.92
N THR A 117 22.50 22.77 7.91
CA THR A 117 23.43 23.05 9.00
C THR A 117 23.70 24.56 8.98
N ALA A 118 23.48 25.22 10.13
CA ALA A 118 23.50 26.67 10.29
C ALA A 118 24.73 27.35 9.64
N PRO A 119 24.58 28.59 9.11
CA PRO A 119 25.71 29.31 8.54
C PRO A 119 26.77 29.58 9.63
N THR A 120 28.00 29.14 9.38
CA THR A 120 29.19 29.47 10.17
C THR A 120 29.25 30.98 10.41
N PRO A 121 29.38 31.46 11.67
CA PRO A 121 29.50 32.88 11.93
C PRO A 121 30.85 33.37 11.40
N ARG A 122 30.84 34.30 10.43
CA ARG A 122 32.04 35.04 10.04
C ARG A 122 32.50 35.87 11.23
N ARG A 123 33.69 35.59 11.77
CA ARG A 123 34.39 36.54 12.64
C ARG A 123 34.74 37.77 11.82
N MET A 124 34.23 38.93 12.23
CA MET A 124 34.77 40.22 11.82
C MET A 124 36.08 40.43 12.60
N THR A 125 37.18 40.56 11.86
CA THR A 125 38.43 41.19 12.28
C THR A 125 38.54 42.53 11.62
#